data_AF-A0A7C4XNH8-F1
#
_entry.id   AF-A0A7C4XNH8-F1
#
_cell.length_a   1.000
_cell.length_b   1.000
_cell.length_c   1.000
_cell.angle_alpha   90.00
_cell.angle_beta   90.00
_cell.angle_gamma   90.00
#
_symmetry.space_group_name_H-M   'P 1'
#
loop_
_entity.id
_entity.type
_entity.pdbx_description
1 polymer ?
#
loop_
_entity_poly.entity_id
_entity_poly.type
_entity_poly.pdbx_seq_one_letter_code
_entity_poly.pdbx_strand_id
1 'polypeptide(L)'
;MSETQSAAARLRPMSAGRKSAIVGIWIFPYVLAGLAYGLAVLFEPAAALRAPVLVWPVPEAVYGWLLLLVLLAAGWLFAELVSVTNRETVVLALQLDAVLSTLTAVLFTGLAGWFLGKGILEWWFVVPWGATIVDALGAGWLAINNAAQKPFLSQRGTI
;
A
#
# COMPACT_ATOMS: atom_id res chain seq x y z
N MET A 1 20.21 40.58 -8.63
CA MET A 1 20.05 39.30 -7.90
C MET A 1 19.23 38.39 -8.78
N SER A 2 19.79 37.28 -9.25
CA SER A 2 19.26 36.52 -10.39
C SER A 2 18.13 35.56 -9.98
N GLU A 3 17.05 35.56 -10.76
CA GLU A 3 15.89 34.67 -10.64
C GLU A 3 16.25 33.16 -10.72
N THR A 4 17.44 32.84 -11.25
CA THR A 4 17.98 31.48 -11.33
C THR A 4 18.31 30.85 -9.96
N GLN A 5 18.50 31.65 -8.90
CA GLN A 5 18.68 31.10 -7.54
C GLN A 5 17.35 30.72 -6.86
N SER A 6 16.21 31.19 -7.37
CA SER A 6 14.88 30.92 -6.80
C SER A 6 14.37 29.51 -7.14
N ALA A 7 14.64 29.01 -8.35
CA ALA A 7 14.19 27.69 -8.81
C ALA A 7 14.97 26.52 -8.17
N ALA A 8 16.25 26.73 -7.85
CA ALA A 8 17.10 25.70 -7.25
C ALA A 8 16.84 25.49 -5.74
N ALA A 9 16.09 26.39 -5.09
CA ALA A 9 15.98 26.45 -3.63
C ALA A 9 15.02 25.42 -2.99
N ARG A 10 14.31 24.54 -3.73
CA ARG A 10 13.22 23.76 -3.12
C ARG A 10 13.08 22.29 -3.52
N LEU A 11 14.18 21.62 -3.83
CA LEU A 11 14.22 20.14 -3.75
C LEU A 11 15.23 19.76 -2.67
N ARG A 12 14.84 19.95 -1.40
CA ARG A 12 15.62 19.36 -0.31
C ARG A 12 15.60 17.85 -0.52
N PRO A 13 16.77 17.19 -0.64
CA PRO A 13 16.79 15.74 -0.75
C PRO A 13 16.15 15.16 0.50
N MET A 14 15.32 14.13 0.32
CA MET A 14 14.70 13.42 1.45
C MET A 14 15.76 12.91 2.43
N SER A 15 15.47 13.01 3.72
CA SER A 15 16.31 12.47 4.79
C SER A 15 16.44 10.94 4.66
N ALA A 16 17.55 10.38 5.12
CA ALA A 16 17.80 8.93 5.05
C ALA A 16 16.72 8.12 5.78
N GLY A 17 16.31 8.55 6.99
CA GLY A 17 15.25 7.89 7.75
C GLY A 17 13.91 7.89 7.00
N ARG A 18 13.61 8.96 6.26
CA ARG A 18 12.38 9.03 5.45
C ARG A 18 12.42 8.08 4.25
N LYS A 19 13.56 7.96 3.58
CA LYS A 19 13.74 6.98 2.48
C LYS A 19 13.50 5.57 2.99
N SER A 20 14.10 5.21 4.14
CA SER A 20 13.89 3.90 4.76
C SER A 20 12.44 3.65 5.15
N ALA A 21 11.73 4.66 5.68
CA ALA A 21 10.31 4.54 6.00
C ALA A 21 9.46 4.25 4.76
N ILE A 22 9.66 4.98 3.65
CA ILE A 22 8.92 4.74 2.40
C ILE A 22 9.18 3.32 1.87
N VAL A 23 10.44 2.87 1.88
CA VAL A 23 10.77 1.50 1.45
C VAL A 23 10.07 0.47 2.35
N GLY A 24 10.06 0.69 3.66
CA GLY A 24 9.38 -0.19 4.61
C GLY A 24 7.88 -0.28 4.35
N ILE A 25 7.23 0.86 4.10
CA ILE A 25 5.80 0.93 3.77
C ILE A 25 5.53 0.20 2.45
N TRP A 26 6.40 0.36 1.44
CA TRP A 26 6.21 -0.29 0.13
C TRP A 26 6.36 -1.81 0.16
N ILE A 27 7.32 -2.32 0.95
CA ILE A 27 7.54 -3.77 1.08
C ILE A 27 6.48 -4.44 1.98
N PHE A 28 5.81 -3.64 2.82
CA PHE A 28 4.84 -4.12 3.81
C PHE A 28 3.76 -5.06 3.24
N PRO A 29 3.05 -4.78 2.13
CA PRO A 29 2.03 -5.70 1.62
C PRO A 29 2.57 -7.10 1.27
N TYR A 30 3.81 -7.19 0.77
CA TYR A 30 4.47 -8.47 0.50
C TYR A 30 4.87 -9.19 1.79
N VAL A 31 5.36 -8.44 2.78
CA VAL A 31 5.66 -8.97 4.11
C VAL A 31 4.38 -9.46 4.79
N LEU A 32 3.30 -8.70 4.72
CA LEU A 32 2.00 -9.06 5.27
C LEU A 32 1.50 -10.35 4.62
N ALA A 33 1.54 -10.45 3.28
CA ALA A 33 1.18 -11.67 2.56
C ALA A 33 2.08 -12.87 2.93
N GLY A 34 3.40 -12.65 2.99
CA GLY A 34 4.38 -13.67 3.33
C GLY A 34 4.26 -14.15 4.79
N LEU A 35 4.01 -13.26 5.74
CA LEU A 35 3.76 -13.59 7.13
C LEU A 35 2.43 -14.32 7.30
N ALA A 36 1.37 -13.88 6.63
CA ALA A 36 0.07 -14.54 6.67
C ALA A 36 0.16 -16.00 6.17
N TYR A 37 0.92 -16.25 5.11
CA TYR A 37 1.17 -17.60 4.60
C TYR A 37 2.18 -18.39 5.44
N GLY A 38 3.25 -17.75 5.91
CA GLY A 38 4.37 -18.37 6.61
C GLY A 38 4.05 -18.74 8.06
N LEU A 39 3.33 -17.89 8.79
CA LEU A 39 2.90 -18.20 10.16
C LEU A 39 1.97 -19.42 10.19
N ALA A 40 1.18 -19.63 9.13
CA ALA A 40 0.38 -20.83 8.94
C ALA A 40 1.20 -22.13 8.77
N VAL A 41 2.50 -22.06 8.44
CA VAL A 41 3.39 -23.25 8.44
C VAL A 41 3.82 -23.60 9.87
N LEU A 42 4.00 -22.58 10.71
CA LEU A 42 4.66 -22.72 12.02
C LEU A 42 3.68 -22.90 13.18
N PHE A 43 2.44 -22.44 13.03
CA PHE A 43 1.43 -22.43 14.08
C PHE A 43 0.10 -23.02 13.58
N GLU A 44 -0.31 -24.15 14.16
CA GLU A 44 -1.58 -24.83 13.84
C GLU A 44 -2.80 -23.90 13.90
N PRO A 45 -2.99 -23.01 14.89
CA PRO A 45 -4.11 -22.08 14.88
C PRO A 45 -4.08 -21.09 13.71
N ALA A 46 -2.88 -20.69 13.26
CA ALA A 46 -2.72 -19.81 12.11
C ALA A 46 -2.93 -20.55 10.78
N ALA A 47 -2.75 -21.88 10.75
CA ALA A 47 -3.05 -22.72 9.60
C ALA A 47 -4.53 -22.63 9.19
N ALA A 48 -5.42 -22.26 10.11
CA ALA A 48 -6.82 -21.97 9.80
C ALA A 48 -6.99 -20.87 8.73
N LEU A 49 -6.04 -19.93 8.60
CA LEU A 49 -6.08 -18.91 7.53
C LEU A 49 -5.91 -19.48 6.12
N ARG A 50 -5.46 -20.74 5.98
CA ARG A 50 -5.42 -21.46 4.69
C ARG A 50 -6.76 -22.09 4.31
N ALA A 51 -7.75 -22.05 5.20
CA ALA A 51 -9.08 -22.51 4.83
C ALA A 51 -9.60 -21.68 3.64
N PRO A 52 -10.29 -22.31 2.66
CA PRO A 52 -10.88 -21.58 1.57
C PRO A 52 -11.97 -20.62 2.06
N VAL A 53 -12.08 -19.46 1.42
CA VAL A 53 -13.04 -18.40 1.75
C VAL A 53 -14.48 -18.85 1.57
N LEU A 54 -14.70 -19.83 0.70
CA LEU A 54 -16.02 -20.35 0.35
C LEU A 54 -16.52 -21.46 1.31
N VAL A 55 -15.73 -21.86 2.30
CA VAL A 55 -16.14 -22.87 3.27
C VAL A 55 -17.03 -22.26 4.36
N TRP A 56 -18.18 -22.88 4.59
CA TRP A 56 -19.10 -22.53 5.68
C TRP A 56 -19.45 -23.76 6.52
N PRO A 57 -19.45 -23.68 7.87
CA PRO A 57 -19.10 -22.51 8.68
C PRO A 57 -17.60 -22.18 8.65
N VAL A 58 -17.26 -20.90 8.84
CA VAL A 58 -15.86 -20.46 8.95
C VAL A 58 -15.28 -20.99 10.26
N PRO A 59 -14.10 -21.64 10.26
CA PRO A 59 -13.49 -22.13 11.49
C PRO A 59 -13.21 -21.00 12.48
N GLU A 60 -13.54 -21.18 13.75
CA GLU A 60 -13.42 -20.12 14.78
C GLU A 60 -11.98 -19.59 14.92
N ALA A 61 -10.98 -20.45 14.73
CA ALA A 61 -9.57 -20.08 14.76
C ALA A 61 -9.18 -19.03 13.70
N VAL A 62 -9.96 -18.88 12.62
CA VAL A 62 -9.72 -17.87 11.57
C VAL A 62 -9.92 -16.46 12.10
N TYR A 63 -10.92 -16.22 12.96
CA TYR A 63 -11.36 -14.86 13.31
C TYR A 63 -10.26 -14.03 13.99
N GLY A 64 -9.54 -14.61 14.95
CA GLY A 64 -8.48 -13.91 15.67
C GLY A 64 -7.34 -13.48 14.76
N TRP A 65 -6.91 -14.38 13.87
CA TRP A 65 -5.84 -14.09 12.92
C TRP A 65 -6.28 -13.17 11.80
N LEU A 66 -7.52 -13.31 11.32
CA LEU A 66 -8.11 -12.40 10.35
C LEU A 66 -8.19 -10.97 10.91
N LEU A 67 -8.60 -10.82 12.17
CA LEU A 67 -8.59 -9.53 12.86
C LEU A 67 -7.18 -8.93 12.91
N LEU A 68 -6.16 -9.72 13.26
CA LEU A 68 -4.77 -9.26 13.27
C LEU A 68 -4.33 -8.78 11.88
N LEU A 69 -4.65 -9.53 10.81
CA LEU A 69 -4.34 -9.12 9.44
C LEU A 69 -5.01 -7.79 9.07
N VAL A 70 -6.28 -7.62 9.46
CA VAL A 70 -7.03 -6.38 9.21
C VAL A 70 -6.39 -5.20 9.94
N LEU A 71 -5.99 -5.38 11.21
CA LEU A 71 -5.32 -4.33 11.98
C LEU A 71 -3.96 -3.93 11.39
N LEU A 72 -3.16 -4.92 10.96
CA LEU A 72 -1.89 -4.67 10.29
C LEU A 72 -2.08 -3.94 8.96
N ALA A 73 -3.06 -4.35 8.15
CA ALA A 73 -3.40 -3.68 6.90
C ALA A 73 -3.88 -2.23 7.14
N ALA A 74 -4.72 -2.00 8.14
CA ALA A 74 -5.19 -0.67 8.49
C ALA A 74 -4.04 0.24 8.97
N GLY A 75 -3.13 -0.29 9.79
CA GLY A 75 -1.93 0.43 10.23
C GLY A 75 -1.01 0.81 9.06
N TRP A 76 -0.88 -0.08 8.07
CA TRP A 76 -0.14 0.20 6.84
C TRP A 76 -0.78 1.29 5.99
N LEU A 77 -2.07 1.18 5.69
CA LEU A 77 -2.81 2.21 4.93
C LEU A 77 -2.75 3.58 5.63
N PHE A 78 -2.79 3.60 6.95
CA PHE A 78 -2.61 4.83 7.72
C PHE A 78 -1.18 5.38 7.60
N ALA A 79 -0.17 4.53 7.66
CA ALA A 79 1.22 4.92 7.45
C ALA A 79 1.45 5.49 6.04
N GLU A 80 0.83 4.90 5.01
CA GLU A 80 0.86 5.42 3.64
C GLU A 80 0.19 6.79 3.56
N LEU A 81 -1.01 6.95 4.15
CA LEU A 81 -1.70 8.25 4.19
C LEU A 81 -0.84 9.34 4.85
N VAL A 82 -0.20 9.04 5.98
CA VAL A 82 0.75 9.96 6.63
C VAL A 82 1.98 10.19 5.75
N SER A 83 2.40 9.18 4.99
CA SER A 83 3.53 9.28 4.07
C SER A 83 3.24 10.27 2.94
N VAL A 84 2.16 10.08 2.21
CA VAL A 84 1.79 10.89 1.04
C VAL A 84 1.37 12.32 1.39
N THR A 85 0.81 12.55 2.58
CA THR A 85 0.42 13.89 3.05
C THR A 85 1.58 14.71 3.62
N ASN A 86 2.76 14.11 3.80
CA ASN A 86 3.92 14.81 4.34
C ASN A 86 4.53 15.77 3.31
N ARG A 87 4.85 16.99 3.75
CA ARG A 87 5.47 18.05 2.94
C ARG A 87 6.89 17.71 2.46
N GLU A 88 7.58 16.79 3.11
CA GLU A 88 8.91 16.32 2.70
C GLU A 88 8.86 15.28 1.57
N THR A 89 7.68 14.75 1.24
CA THR A 89 7.53 13.75 0.20
C THR A 89 7.60 14.42 -1.18
N VAL A 90 8.64 14.07 -1.94
CA VAL A 90 8.88 14.64 -3.26
C VAL A 90 7.85 14.13 -4.28
N VAL A 91 7.57 14.95 -5.29
CA VAL A 91 6.62 14.63 -6.37
C VAL A 91 6.91 13.29 -7.04
N LEU A 92 8.18 13.02 -7.33
CA LEU A 92 8.58 11.77 -7.98
C LEU A 92 8.25 10.55 -7.10
N ALA A 93 8.39 10.68 -5.77
CA ALA A 93 8.03 9.62 -4.84
C ALA A 93 6.52 9.35 -4.87
N LEU A 94 5.68 10.40 -4.93
CA LEU A 94 4.23 10.26 -5.04
C LEU A 94 3.79 9.60 -6.37
N GLN A 95 4.48 9.90 -7.47
CA GLN A 95 4.20 9.27 -8.78
C GLN A 95 4.63 7.81 -8.79
N LEU A 96 5.81 7.53 -8.25
CA LEU A 96 6.33 6.17 -8.13
C LEU A 96 5.40 5.33 -7.26
N ASP A 97 4.98 5.88 -6.12
CA ASP A 97 4.03 5.27 -5.20
C ASP A 97 2.74 4.88 -5.92
N ALA A 98 2.06 5.82 -6.60
CA ALA A 98 0.84 5.54 -7.36
C ALA A 98 1.02 4.45 -8.44
N VAL A 99 2.14 4.45 -9.17
CA VAL A 99 2.44 3.41 -10.17
C VAL A 99 2.63 2.07 -9.49
N LEU A 100 3.42 2.01 -8.42
CA LEU A 100 3.74 0.79 -7.73
C LEU A 100 2.51 0.19 -7.02
N SER A 101 1.70 1.00 -6.33
CA SER A 101 0.45 0.55 -5.72
C SER A 101 -0.51 -0.02 -6.76
N THR A 102 -0.62 0.65 -7.92
CA THR A 102 -1.44 0.15 -9.05
C THR A 102 -0.93 -1.20 -9.56
N LEU A 103 0.39 -1.33 -9.79
CA LEU A 103 0.99 -2.59 -10.24
C LEU A 103 0.78 -3.71 -9.22
N THR A 104 0.96 -3.43 -7.93
CA THR A 104 0.73 -4.39 -6.85
C THR A 104 -0.73 -4.85 -6.81
N ALA A 105 -1.68 -3.92 -6.92
CA ALA A 105 -3.11 -4.23 -6.95
C ALA A 105 -3.48 -5.09 -8.17
N VAL A 106 -2.93 -4.79 -9.35
CA VAL A 106 -3.13 -5.59 -10.57
C VAL A 106 -2.60 -7.01 -10.38
N LEU A 107 -1.37 -7.16 -9.87
CA LEU A 107 -0.76 -8.46 -9.61
C LEU A 107 -1.58 -9.27 -8.61
N PHE A 108 -1.96 -8.69 -7.47
CA PHE A 108 -2.73 -9.40 -6.45
C PHE A 108 -4.14 -9.73 -6.94
N THR A 109 -4.75 -8.88 -7.76
CA THR A 109 -6.06 -9.16 -8.37
C THR A 109 -5.98 -10.31 -9.39
N GLY A 110 -4.92 -10.35 -10.22
CA GLY A 110 -4.68 -11.47 -11.13
C GLY A 110 -4.49 -12.79 -10.38
N LEU A 111 -3.70 -12.76 -9.29
CA LEU A 111 -3.52 -13.91 -8.41
C LEU A 111 -4.83 -14.33 -7.72
N ALA A 112 -5.61 -13.37 -7.21
CA ALA A 112 -6.93 -13.64 -6.62
C ALA A 112 -7.85 -14.33 -7.62
N GLY A 113 -7.90 -13.84 -8.86
CA GLY A 113 -8.69 -14.44 -9.95
C GLY A 113 -8.26 -15.88 -10.27
N TRP A 114 -6.95 -16.15 -10.28
CA TRP A 114 -6.41 -17.49 -10.47
C TRP A 114 -6.78 -18.44 -9.32
N PHE A 115 -6.64 -18.00 -8.06
CA PHE A 115 -7.03 -18.78 -6.90
C PHE A 115 -8.54 -19.06 -6.86
N LEU A 116 -9.36 -18.06 -7.20
CA LEU A 116 -10.81 -18.19 -7.34
C LEU A 116 -11.18 -19.21 -8.41
N GLY A 117 -10.57 -19.13 -9.59
CA GLY A 117 -10.82 -20.08 -10.69
C GLY A 117 -10.47 -21.53 -10.34
N LYS A 118 -9.60 -21.73 -9.35
CA LYS A 118 -9.23 -23.05 -8.83
C LYS A 118 -9.99 -23.46 -7.56
N GLY A 119 -10.87 -22.62 -7.03
CA GLY A 119 -11.61 -22.89 -5.80
C GLY A 119 -10.75 -22.94 -4.53
N ILE A 120 -9.57 -22.32 -4.56
CA ILE A 120 -8.56 -22.36 -3.49
C ILE A 120 -8.19 -20.95 -3.01
N LEU A 121 -9.10 -19.97 -3.13
CA LEU A 121 -8.87 -18.66 -2.53
C LEU A 121 -8.93 -18.79 -1.01
N GLU A 122 -7.82 -18.55 -0.33
CA GLU A 122 -7.66 -18.72 1.11
C GLU A 122 -7.74 -17.38 1.87
N TRP A 123 -8.17 -17.44 3.13
CA TRP A 123 -8.38 -16.25 3.97
C TRP A 123 -7.11 -15.41 4.20
N TRP A 124 -5.93 -16.03 4.29
CA TRP A 124 -4.67 -15.31 4.49
C TRP A 124 -4.38 -14.29 3.39
N PHE A 125 -4.87 -14.54 2.17
CA PHE A 125 -4.57 -13.71 0.99
C PHE A 125 -5.58 -12.58 0.80
N VAL A 126 -6.83 -12.77 1.24
CA VAL A 126 -7.93 -11.82 1.00
C VAL A 126 -7.63 -10.44 1.59
N VAL A 127 -7.10 -10.39 2.82
CA VAL A 127 -6.87 -9.11 3.50
C VAL A 127 -5.74 -8.31 2.87
N PRO A 128 -4.52 -8.87 2.65
CA PRO A 128 -3.47 -8.17 1.90
C PRO A 128 -3.93 -7.72 0.50
N TRP A 129 -4.71 -8.56 -0.21
CA TRP A 129 -5.28 -8.21 -1.50
C TRP A 129 -6.25 -7.02 -1.41
N GLY A 130 -7.22 -7.05 -0.48
CA GLY A 130 -8.13 -5.94 -0.28
C GLY A 130 -7.41 -4.63 0.08
N ALA A 131 -6.38 -4.72 0.94
CA ALA A 131 -5.59 -3.57 1.34
C ALA A 131 -4.87 -2.93 0.14
N THR A 132 -4.26 -3.74 -0.75
CA THR A 132 -3.56 -3.22 -1.94
C THR A 132 -4.51 -2.55 -2.94
N ILE A 133 -5.76 -3.02 -3.06
CA ILE A 133 -6.79 -2.34 -3.85
C ILE A 133 -7.11 -0.96 -3.25
N VAL A 134 -7.38 -0.90 -1.94
CA VAL A 134 -7.69 0.36 -1.25
C VAL A 134 -6.55 1.36 -1.40
N ASP A 135 -5.32 0.88 -1.25
CA ASP A 135 -4.12 1.68 -1.43
C ASP A 135 -4.01 2.25 -2.85
N ALA A 136 -4.12 1.41 -3.88
CA ALA A 136 -4.05 1.86 -5.26
C ALA A 136 -5.12 2.90 -5.62
N LEU A 137 -6.35 2.74 -5.11
CA LEU A 137 -7.41 3.73 -5.28
C LEU A 137 -7.10 5.04 -4.55
N GLY A 138 -6.59 4.96 -3.33
CA GLY A 138 -6.17 6.12 -2.54
C GLY A 138 -5.02 6.88 -3.19
N ALA A 139 -3.96 6.17 -3.58
CA ALA A 139 -2.80 6.72 -4.26
C ALA A 139 -3.18 7.34 -5.62
N GLY A 140 -4.04 6.67 -6.39
CA GLY A 140 -4.58 7.20 -7.66
C GLY A 140 -5.36 8.51 -7.46
N TRP A 141 -6.26 8.54 -6.47
CA TRP A 141 -7.02 9.75 -6.13
C TRP A 141 -6.10 10.92 -5.72
N LEU A 142 -5.11 10.66 -4.89
CA LEU A 142 -4.15 11.67 -4.44
C LEU A 142 -3.23 12.13 -5.57
N ALA A 143 -2.80 11.24 -6.45
CA ALA A 143 -2.01 11.58 -7.63
C ALA A 143 -2.78 12.52 -8.57
N ILE A 144 -4.08 12.24 -8.83
CA ILE A 144 -4.95 13.10 -9.63
C ILE A 144 -5.09 14.48 -8.99
N ASN A 145 -5.37 14.55 -7.69
CA ASN A 145 -5.52 15.82 -6.98
C ASN A 145 -4.21 16.64 -6.99
N ASN A 146 -3.08 15.98 -6.77
CA ASN A 146 -1.76 16.63 -6.83
C ASN A 146 -1.38 17.08 -8.25
N ALA A 147 -1.76 16.33 -9.28
CA ALA A 147 -1.56 16.73 -10.68
C ALA A 147 -2.45 17.93 -11.05
N ALA A 148 -3.70 17.95 -10.58
CA ALA A 148 -4.64 19.05 -10.83
C ALA A 148 -4.24 20.35 -10.13
N GLN A 149 -3.62 20.30 -8.94
CA GLN A 149 -3.24 21.49 -8.18
C GLN A 149 -1.93 22.15 -8.64
N LYS A 150 -1.00 21.40 -9.25
CA LYS A 150 0.33 21.91 -9.62
C LYS A 150 0.35 23.06 -10.63
N PRO A 151 -0.46 23.06 -11.72
CA PRO A 151 -0.49 24.19 -12.66
C PRO A 151 -0.83 25.53 -11.99
N PHE A 152 -1.69 25.51 -10.97
CA PHE A 152 -2.14 26.72 -10.27
C PHE A 152 -1.14 27.23 -9.23
N LEU A 153 -0.30 26.35 -8.67
CA LEU A 153 0.71 26.70 -7.68
C LEU A 153 2.06 27.07 -8.32
N SER A 154 2.40 26.50 -9.49
CA SER A 154 3.63 26.86 -10.21
C SER A 154 3.51 28.17 -11.00
N GLN A 155 2.30 28.55 -11.43
CA GLN A 155 2.06 29.83 -12.13
C GLN A 155 1.82 31.03 -11.21
N ARG A 156 1.46 30.81 -9.93
CA ARG A 156 1.25 31.91 -8.97
C ARG A 156 2.54 32.55 -8.41
N GLY A 157 3.71 32.19 -8.96
CA GLY A 157 5.00 32.82 -8.66
C GLY A 157 5.67 33.49 -9.86
N THR A 158 4.99 33.57 -11.01
CA THR A 158 5.49 34.20 -12.25
C THR A 158 4.56 35.33 -12.71
N ILE A 159 4.28 36.26 -11.80
CA ILE A 159 3.83 37.63 -12.13
C ILE A 159 4.61 38.59 -11.25
#